data_AF-A0A1Y3TAK2-F1
#
_entry.id   AF-A0A1Y3TAK2-F1
#
_cell.length_a   1.000
_cell.length_b   1.000
_cell.length_c   1.000
_cell.angle_alpha   90.00
_cell.angle_beta   90.00
_cell.angle_gamma   90.00
#
_symmetry.space_group_name_H-M   'P 1'
#
loop_
_entity.id
_entity.type
_entity.pdbx_description
1 polymer ?
#
loop_
_entity_poly.entity_id
_entity_poly.type
_entity_poly.pdbx_seq_one_letter_code
_entity_poly.pdbx_strand_id
1 'polypeptide(L)'
;MFPLLKGDFSFIFFQINPGGKHYFSLVYKNFYNRTVDQDQQDFRIRRACSLLKETELPVSDISRSVGYDDALYFSRLFRQKKGRTPTQYRKEKALE
;
A
#
# COMPACT_ATOMS: atom_id res chain seq x y z
N MET A 1 -1.91 -2.90 35.79
CA MET A 1 -2.30 -1.79 36.68
C MET A 1 -1.11 -0.84 36.75
N PHE A 2 -1.14 0.27 36.01
CA PHE A 2 -0.07 1.29 36.03
C PHE A 2 -0.56 2.50 36.84
N PRO A 3 0.23 3.04 37.79
CA PRO A 3 -0.19 4.13 38.66
C PRO A 3 -0.03 5.47 37.94
N LEU A 4 -1.06 6.31 37.93
CA LEU A 4 -1.01 7.67 37.39
C LEU A 4 -0.72 8.65 38.52
N LEU A 5 0.47 9.23 38.46
CA LEU A 5 0.93 10.38 39.24
C LEU A 5 0.10 11.63 38.90
N LYS A 6 -0.22 12.39 39.94
CA LYS A 6 -0.79 13.73 39.86
C LYS A 6 0.21 14.68 39.15
N GLY A 7 -0.15 15.23 38.00
CA GLY A 7 0.67 16.20 37.28
C GLY A 7 -0.03 16.63 35.98
N ASP A 8 0.02 17.93 35.70
CA ASP A 8 -0.67 18.65 34.63
C ASP A 8 -0.89 17.84 33.32
N PHE A 9 -2.16 17.57 33.03
CA PHE A 9 -2.61 16.80 31.88
C PHE A 9 -2.44 17.56 30.55
N SER A 10 -2.06 18.83 30.55
CA SER A 10 -1.81 19.59 29.32
C SER A 10 -0.69 18.97 28.46
N PHE A 11 0.31 18.33 29.08
CA PHE A 11 1.39 17.63 28.37
C PHE A 11 0.93 16.29 27.78
N ILE A 12 0.02 15.60 28.48
CA ILE A 12 -0.59 14.35 28.02
C ILE A 12 -1.59 14.64 26.88
N PHE A 13 -2.35 15.74 26.93
CA PHE A 13 -3.27 16.13 25.86
C PHE A 13 -2.55 16.44 24.54
N PHE A 14 -1.30 16.92 24.57
CA PHE A 14 -0.49 17.06 23.35
C PHE A 14 0.01 15.70 22.81
N GLN A 15 0.15 14.68 23.67
CA GLN A 15 0.45 13.29 23.29
C GLN A 15 -0.80 12.47 22.89
N ILE A 16 -1.98 12.84 23.37
CA ILE A 16 -3.29 12.18 23.13
C ILE A 16 -4.10 13.04 22.15
N ASN A 17 -3.57 13.26 20.95
CA ASN A 17 -4.35 13.79 19.83
C ASN A 17 -4.66 12.63 18.84
N PRO A 18 -5.67 11.79 19.13
CA PRO A 18 -5.99 10.59 18.34
C PRO A 18 -6.59 10.88 16.95
N GLY A 19 -6.81 12.16 16.60
CA GLY A 19 -7.37 12.57 15.31
C GLY A 19 -6.37 12.68 14.16
N GLY A 20 -5.06 12.58 14.44
CA GLY A 20 -4.02 12.76 13.43
C GLY A 20 -3.68 11.46 12.71
N LYS A 21 -3.69 11.46 11.37
CA LYS A 21 -3.19 10.37 10.49
C LYS A 21 -1.84 9.78 10.97
N HIS A 22 -1.01 10.61 11.60
CA HIS A 22 0.29 10.23 12.17
C HIS A 22 0.20 9.19 13.30
N TYR A 23 -0.76 9.29 14.23
CA TYR A 23 -0.86 8.35 15.34
C TYR A 23 -1.21 6.94 14.85
N PHE A 24 -2.24 6.83 14.01
CA PHE A 24 -2.62 5.54 13.42
C PHE A 24 -1.46 4.94 12.62
N SER A 25 -0.78 5.72 11.78
CA SER A 25 0.37 5.23 11.02
C SER A 25 1.52 4.74 11.92
N LEU A 26 1.76 5.40 13.06
CA LEU A 26 2.79 5.00 14.01
C LEU A 26 2.42 3.70 14.72
N VAL A 27 1.20 3.60 15.24
CA VAL A 27 0.69 2.38 15.87
C VAL A 27 0.73 1.22 14.88
N TYR A 28 0.17 1.42 13.68
CA TYR A 28 0.14 0.42 12.63
C TYR A 28 1.54 -0.11 12.28
N LYS A 29 2.51 0.81 12.10
CA LYS A 29 3.90 0.44 11.82
C LYS A 29 4.54 -0.35 12.96
N ASN A 30 4.28 -0.01 14.22
CA ASN A 30 4.84 -0.75 15.36
C ASN A 30 4.27 -2.17 15.48
N PHE A 31 2.98 -2.37 15.18
CA PHE A 31 2.35 -3.69 15.28
C PHE A 31 2.65 -4.59 14.08
N TYR A 32 2.65 -4.05 12.85
CA TYR A 32 2.77 -4.84 11.62
C TYR A 32 4.15 -4.74 10.95
N ASN A 33 5.06 -3.93 11.50
CA ASN A 33 6.37 -3.60 10.92
C ASN A 33 6.30 -3.13 9.44
N ARG A 34 5.17 -2.55 9.05
CA ARG A 34 4.88 -2.04 7.70
C ARG A 34 3.87 -0.90 7.77
N THR A 35 3.81 -0.06 6.74
CA THR A 35 2.86 1.05 6.67
C THR A 35 1.58 0.65 5.96
N VAL A 36 0.50 1.39 6.23
CA VAL A 36 -0.79 1.24 5.53
C VAL A 36 -0.62 1.43 4.01
N ASP A 37 0.24 2.36 3.60
CA ASP A 37 0.52 2.61 2.19
C ASP A 37 1.18 1.41 1.50
N GLN A 38 2.10 0.72 2.18
CA GLN A 38 2.72 -0.50 1.65
C GLN A 38 1.68 -1.59 1.40
N ASP A 39 0.72 -1.72 2.31
CA ASP A 39 -0.34 -2.72 2.22
C ASP A 39 -1.33 -2.42 1.12
N GLN A 40 -1.68 -1.15 0.99
CA GLN A 40 -2.51 -0.67 -0.09
C GLN A 40 -1.82 -0.89 -1.44
N GLN A 41 -0.52 -0.62 -1.54
CA GLN A 41 0.27 -0.94 -2.72
C GLN A 41 0.25 -2.44 -3.03
N ASP A 42 0.49 -3.30 -2.04
CA ASP A 42 0.50 -4.76 -2.23
C ASP A 42 -0.87 -5.30 -2.65
N PHE A 43 -1.96 -4.76 -2.10
CA PHE A 43 -3.31 -5.09 -2.53
C PHE A 43 -3.55 -4.70 -4.00
N ARG A 44 -3.20 -3.47 -4.39
CA ARG A 44 -3.33 -3.00 -5.77
C ARG A 44 -2.50 -3.83 -6.74
N ILE A 45 -1.27 -4.19 -6.37
CA ILE A 45 -0.40 -5.04 -7.20
C ILE A 45 -0.98 -6.43 -7.37
N ARG A 46 -1.52 -7.04 -6.30
CA ARG A 46 -2.21 -8.35 -6.41
C ARG A 46 -3.39 -8.27 -7.37
N ARG A 47 -4.23 -7.24 -7.25
CA ARG A 47 -5.36 -7.04 -8.16
C ARG A 47 -4.90 -6.85 -9.61
N ALA A 48 -3.83 -6.08 -9.82
CA ALA A 48 -3.26 -5.90 -11.15
C ALA A 48 -2.74 -7.22 -11.75
N CYS A 49 -2.14 -8.10 -10.93
CA CYS A 49 -1.73 -9.43 -11.38
C CYS A 49 -2.92 -10.27 -11.84
N SER A 50 -4.04 -10.26 -11.11
CA SER A 50 -5.28 -10.93 -11.53
C SER A 50 -5.77 -10.39 -12.87
N LEU A 51 -5.88 -9.07 -13.01
CA LEU A 51 -6.33 -8.45 -14.27
C LEU A 51 -5.39 -8.73 -15.45
N LEU A 52 -4.08 -8.72 -15.22
CA LEU A 52 -3.08 -9.08 -16.23
C LEU A 52 -3.19 -10.55 -16.67
N LYS A 53 -3.69 -11.43 -15.79
CA LYS A 53 -3.91 -12.85 -16.08
C LYS A 53 -5.29 -13.11 -16.69
N GLU A 54 -6.31 -12.40 -16.28
CA GLU A 54 -7.71 -12.71 -16.61
C GLU A 54 -8.22 -11.93 -17.84
N THR A 55 -7.52 -10.88 -18.27
CA THR A 55 -8.00 -9.96 -19.30
C THR A 55 -6.91 -9.57 -20.30
N GLU A 56 -7.35 -9.09 -21.46
CA GLU A 56 -6.48 -8.49 -22.50
C GLU A 56 -6.43 -6.96 -22.43
N LEU A 57 -6.92 -6.35 -21.36
CA LEU A 57 -6.96 -4.89 -21.19
C LEU A 57 -5.57 -4.27 -21.37
N PRO A 58 -5.44 -3.07 -21.97
CA PRO A 58 -4.18 -2.33 -21.98
C PRO A 58 -3.61 -2.15 -20.56
N VAL A 59 -2.28 -2.15 -20.42
CA VAL A 59 -1.61 -1.94 -19.12
C VAL A 59 -2.00 -0.59 -18.50
N SER A 60 -2.25 0.43 -19.32
CA SER A 60 -2.76 1.74 -18.90
C SER A 60 -4.12 1.66 -18.21
N ASP A 61 -5.02 0.82 -18.73
CA ASP A 61 -6.38 0.70 -18.21
C ASP A 61 -6.37 -0.12 -16.93
N ILE A 62 -5.52 -1.15 -16.86
CA ILE A 62 -5.27 -1.90 -15.63
C ILE A 62 -4.71 -0.96 -14.56
N SER A 63 -3.70 -0.14 -14.88
CA SER A 63 -3.12 0.86 -13.97
C SER A 63 -4.20 1.74 -13.34
N ARG A 64 -5.08 2.32 -14.17
CA ARG A 64 -6.18 3.17 -13.72
C ARG A 64 -7.18 2.40 -12.86
N SER A 65 -7.53 1.18 -13.26
CA SER A 65 -8.47 0.33 -12.52
C SER A 65 -8.00 -0.05 -11.11
N VAL A 66 -6.68 -0.10 -10.90
CA VAL A 66 -6.08 -0.37 -9.57
C VAL A 66 -5.64 0.91 -8.85
N GLY A 67 -6.06 2.08 -9.34
CA GLY A 67 -5.90 3.36 -8.66
C GLY A 67 -4.57 4.07 -8.90
N TYR A 68 -3.92 3.85 -10.04
CA TYR A 68 -2.76 4.62 -10.49
C TYR A 68 -3.06 5.33 -11.83
N ASP A 69 -3.14 6.66 -11.79
CA ASP A 69 -3.38 7.47 -12.99
C ASP A 69 -2.18 7.49 -13.95
N ASP A 70 -0.98 7.46 -13.40
CA ASP A 70 0.27 7.37 -14.16
C ASP A 70 0.67 5.90 -14.39
N ALA A 71 0.47 5.44 -15.63
CA ALA A 71 0.82 4.09 -16.04
C ALA A 71 2.34 3.81 -16.04
N LEU A 72 3.19 4.82 -16.24
CA LEU A 72 4.64 4.67 -16.18
C LEU A 72 5.09 4.47 -14.73
N TYR A 73 4.54 5.27 -13.80
CA TYR A 73 4.77 5.08 -12.37
C TYR A 73 4.31 3.69 -11.91
N PHE A 74 3.09 3.29 -12.26
CA PHE A 74 2.59 1.96 -11.98
C PHE A 74 3.52 0.87 -12.50
N SER A 75 3.99 0.98 -13.75
CA SER A 75 4.87 -0.02 -14.35
C SER A 75 6.20 -0.16 -13.62
N ARG A 76 6.76 0.96 -13.12
CA ARG A 76 7.98 0.95 -12.29
C ARG A 76 7.73 0.28 -10.94
N LEU A 77 6.64 0.65 -10.25
CA LEU A 77 6.27 0.07 -8.96
C LEU A 77 5.96 -1.44 -9.08
N PHE A 78 5.23 -1.83 -10.13
CA PHE A 78 4.93 -3.22 -10.41
C PHE A 78 6.22 -4.03 -10.61
N ARG A 79 7.17 -3.50 -11.41
CA ARG A 79 8.48 -4.14 -11.58
C ARG A 79 9.25 -4.24 -10.27
N GLN A 80 9.23 -3.21 -9.44
CA GLN A 80 9.86 -3.27 -8.12
C GLN A 80 9.27 -4.38 -7.23
N LYS A 81 7.94 -4.56 -7.28
CA LYS A 81 7.22 -5.53 -6.43
C LYS A 81 7.22 -6.96 -6.99
N LYS A 82 7.33 -7.14 -8.32
CA LYS A 82 7.23 -8.45 -9.00
C LYS A 82 8.50 -8.88 -9.75
N GLY A 83 9.53 -8.06 -9.79
CA GLY A 83 10.79 -8.32 -10.51
C GLY A 83 10.74 -8.09 -12.03
N ARG A 84 9.55 -7.89 -12.61
CA ARG A 84 9.33 -7.77 -14.06
C ARG A 84 8.22 -6.78 -14.39
N THR A 85 8.23 -6.24 -15.60
CA THR A 85 7.20 -5.27 -16.04
C THR A 85 5.82 -5.92 -16.18
N PRO A 86 4.71 -5.16 -16.12
CA PRO A 86 3.36 -5.69 -16.33
C PRO A 86 3.22 -6.46 -17.66
N THR A 87 3.81 -5.93 -18.73
CA THR A 87 3.79 -6.56 -20.06
C THR A 87 4.55 -7.88 -20.08
N GLN A 88 5.74 -7.94 -19.45
CA GLN A 88 6.48 -9.20 -19.29
C GLN A 88 5.68 -10.21 -18.45
N TYR A 89 5.10 -9.75 -17.33
CA TYR A 89 4.27 -10.57 -16.45
C TYR A 89 3.08 -11.20 -17.20
N ARG A 90 2.42 -10.46 -18.10
CA ARG A 90 1.34 -10.99 -18.94
C ARG A 90 1.84 -12.04 -19.93
N LYS A 91 2.96 -11.80 -20.59
CA LYS A 91 3.50 -12.72 -21.60
C LYS A 91 3.85 -14.08 -21.02
N GLU A 92 4.27 -14.14 -19.76
CA GLU A 92 4.57 -15.42 -19.10
C GLU A 92 3.34 -16.29 -18.85
N LYS A 93 2.12 -15.71 -18.78
CA LYS A 93 0.88 -16.50 -18.76
C LYS A 93 0.75 -17.40 -20.00
N ALA A 94 1.39 -17.07 -21.12
CA ALA A 94 1.32 -17.89 -22.33
C ALA A 94 2.26 -19.12 -22.30
N LEU A 95 3.05 -19.30 -21.24
CA LEU A 95 4.04 -20.37 -21.10
C LEU A 95 3.74 -21.38 -19.97
N GLU A 96 2.64 -21.18 -19.24
CA GLU A 96 2.08 -22.11 -18.23
C GLU A 96 0.76 -22.70 -18.76
#